data_AF-A0A316M6C8-F1
#
_entry.id   AF-A0A316M6C8-F1
#
_cell.length_a   1.000
_cell.length_b   1.000
_cell.length_c   1.000
_cell.angle_alpha   90.00
_cell.angle_beta   90.00
_cell.angle_gamma   90.00
#
_symmetry.space_group_name_H-M   'P 1'
#
loop_
_entity.id
_entity.type
_entity.pdbx_description
1 polymer ?
#
loop_
_entity_poly.entity_id
_entity_poly.type
_entity_poly.pdbx_seq_one_letter_code
_entity_poly.pdbx_strand_id
1 'polypeptide(L)'
;METVEWNEADQVVIGQSTLDFSDKKIACLGDSITQAANLESMEDYQQYSYPTKLAEILGAEEVVNLGIGGSSIGRYWQDAFVDRYMDIPEDTDLILVMGGTNDGFCLHRENVGNFEERSPRTLIGDLNELMRGLKENYPDAEVVFVTPLPNVLHDILRKDRPELMSQRVIVDSMIALAREYEFDVIDLYDSNLLDSHDAAVISNYMPDGVHCNPDGYRILAEHIAADLIRLQDSQDVEDGEEFREAEGMEMEAASEQGMESESDAGQNMKSEAIFDQNIESESDSAQNMESVETSESAENTGYKEVPDNIGKDENLEDIADSQDIVDSENIEAAENIDDSEDMTDSRDITELEAEEEFKSRIPIDILKFRERDTAQDRDLIDMEAKKMNEEAADAQIQKDMTMEVGSYG
;
A
#
# COMPACT_ATOMS: atom_id res chain seq x y z
N MET A 1 3.83 24.00 -3.73
CA MET A 1 4.11 22.55 -3.85
C MET A 1 3.76 21.99 -2.49
N GLU A 2 2.67 21.23 -2.40
CA GLU A 2 2.03 20.88 -1.11
C GLU A 2 2.98 20.15 -0.16
N THR A 3 3.88 19.32 -0.70
CA THR A 3 4.95 18.66 0.10
C THR A 3 5.82 19.66 0.88
N VAL A 4 6.14 20.83 0.32
CA VAL A 4 6.94 21.85 1.03
C VAL A 4 6.15 22.50 2.13
N GLU A 5 4.87 22.81 1.86
CA GLU A 5 3.98 23.47 2.82
C GLU A 5 3.73 22.57 4.03
N TRP A 6 3.50 21.27 3.79
CA TRP A 6 3.45 20.26 4.85
C TRP A 6 4.75 20.17 5.63
N ASN A 7 5.89 20.08 4.93
CA ASN A 7 7.17 19.95 5.60
C ASN A 7 7.51 21.16 6.49
N GLU A 8 7.17 22.38 6.05
CA GLU A 8 7.31 23.59 6.87
C GLU A 8 6.41 23.55 8.11
N ALA A 9 5.17 23.06 7.99
CA ALA A 9 4.26 22.90 9.11
C ALA A 9 4.74 21.83 10.10
N ASP A 10 5.28 20.71 9.61
CA ASP A 10 5.84 19.63 10.43
C ASP A 10 7.05 20.09 11.23
N GLN A 11 7.95 20.86 10.61
CA GLN A 11 9.10 21.46 11.29
C GLN A 11 8.68 22.41 12.43
N VAL A 12 7.54 23.11 12.28
CA VAL A 12 6.98 23.94 13.36
C VAL A 12 6.49 23.07 14.51
N VAL A 13 5.78 21.97 14.23
CA VAL A 13 5.31 21.03 15.27
C VAL A 13 6.50 20.42 16.03
N ILE A 14 7.48 19.88 15.30
CA ILE A 14 8.70 19.31 15.89
C ILE A 14 9.43 20.35 16.75
N GLY A 15 9.64 21.56 16.22
CA GLY A 15 10.38 22.61 16.92
C GLY A 15 9.67 23.18 18.16
N GLN A 16 8.36 22.93 18.31
CA GLN A 16 7.56 23.38 19.45
C GLN A 16 7.25 22.26 20.45
N SER A 17 7.47 20.99 20.06
CA SER A 17 7.17 19.84 20.90
C SER A 17 7.96 19.86 22.21
N THR A 18 7.28 19.45 23.28
CA THR A 18 7.87 19.23 24.61
C THR A 18 7.93 17.75 24.98
N LEU A 19 7.51 16.85 24.07
CA LEU A 19 7.55 15.41 24.27
C LEU A 19 9.00 14.94 24.32
N ASP A 20 9.27 13.97 25.18
CA ASP A 20 10.59 13.39 25.38
C ASP A 20 10.56 11.93 24.94
N PHE A 21 11.27 11.65 23.83
CA PHE A 21 11.44 10.29 23.32
C PHE A 21 12.77 9.67 23.74
N SER A 22 13.58 10.33 24.59
CA SER A 22 14.96 9.92 24.84
C SER A 22 15.14 8.58 25.57
N ASP A 23 14.05 8.02 26.11
CA ASP A 23 13.97 6.67 26.68
C ASP A 23 13.16 5.70 25.82
N LYS A 24 12.77 6.09 24.60
CA LYS A 24 11.93 5.30 23.69
C LYS A 24 12.75 4.49 22.70
N LYS A 25 12.37 3.22 22.56
CA LYS A 25 12.83 2.31 21.51
C LYS A 25 11.75 2.13 20.46
N ILE A 26 12.10 2.42 19.21
CA ILE A 26 11.16 2.40 18.08
C ILE A 26 11.55 1.28 17.11
N ALA A 27 10.59 0.48 16.64
CA ALA A 27 10.81 -0.46 15.55
C ALA A 27 10.03 -0.04 14.31
N CYS A 28 10.70 0.07 13.17
CA CYS A 28 10.07 0.38 11.88
C CYS A 28 10.00 -0.89 11.03
N LEU A 29 8.85 -1.55 10.99
CA LEU A 29 8.55 -2.67 10.10
C LEU A 29 8.05 -2.13 8.76
N GLY A 30 8.69 -2.56 7.66
CA GLY A 30 8.22 -2.15 6.34
C GLY A 30 8.98 -2.75 5.16
N ASP A 31 8.88 -2.06 4.04
CA ASP A 31 9.35 -2.50 2.72
C ASP A 31 10.66 -1.82 2.27
N SER A 32 10.85 -1.63 0.95
CA SER A 32 12.00 -0.95 0.36
C SER A 32 12.10 0.52 0.76
N ILE A 33 10.98 1.18 1.05
CA ILE A 33 10.96 2.58 1.51
C ILE A 33 11.55 2.66 2.92
N THR A 34 11.16 1.74 3.81
CA THR A 34 11.74 1.62 5.16
C THR A 34 13.21 1.26 5.10
N GLN A 35 13.59 0.33 4.21
CA GLN A 35 15.00 -0.07 4.03
C GLN A 35 15.87 1.05 3.43
N ALA A 36 15.27 1.99 2.69
CA ALA A 36 15.95 2.86 1.72
C ALA A 36 16.71 2.09 0.62
N ALA A 37 16.09 1.04 0.08
CA ALA A 37 16.72 0.08 -0.83
C ALA A 37 17.31 0.74 -2.11
N ASN A 38 16.65 1.80 -2.61
CA ASN A 38 17.12 2.52 -3.80
C ASN A 38 18.46 3.26 -3.59
N LEU A 39 18.88 3.45 -2.33
CA LEU A 39 20.13 4.11 -1.99
C LEU A 39 21.27 3.11 -1.70
N GLU A 40 21.05 1.79 -1.78
CA GLU A 40 22.04 0.74 -1.42
C GLU A 40 23.41 0.88 -2.09
N SER A 41 23.47 1.54 -3.25
CA SER A 41 24.72 1.81 -3.96
C SER A 41 25.56 2.97 -3.37
N MET A 42 24.98 3.76 -2.46
CA MET A 42 25.66 4.85 -1.76
C MET A 42 26.41 4.32 -0.54
N GLU A 43 27.56 4.93 -0.24
CA GLU A 43 28.28 4.65 0.99
C GLU A 43 27.44 5.06 2.21
N ASP A 44 27.35 4.17 3.20
CA ASP A 44 26.59 4.37 4.44
C ASP A 44 25.12 4.80 4.21
N TYR A 45 24.48 4.26 3.17
CA TYR A 45 23.17 4.72 2.71
C TYR A 45 22.06 4.67 3.77
N GLN A 46 22.14 3.75 4.74
CA GLN A 46 21.16 3.63 5.83
C GLN A 46 21.03 4.90 6.67
N GLN A 47 22.06 5.77 6.68
CA GLN A 47 22.01 7.08 7.35
C GLN A 47 20.95 8.02 6.75
N TYR A 48 20.53 7.75 5.51
CA TYR A 48 19.51 8.52 4.79
C TYR A 48 18.11 7.93 4.92
N SER A 49 17.95 6.71 5.44
CA SER A 49 16.64 6.09 5.60
C SER A 49 15.77 6.88 6.58
N TYR A 50 14.44 6.87 6.36
CA TYR A 50 13.53 7.58 7.26
C TYR A 50 13.62 7.09 8.71
N PRO A 51 13.83 5.79 9.03
CA PRO A 51 13.98 5.36 10.42
C PRO A 51 15.19 5.99 11.11
N THR A 52 16.33 6.11 10.41
CA THR A 52 17.51 6.79 10.96
C THR A 52 17.25 8.28 11.17
N LYS A 53 16.57 8.94 10.22
CA LYS A 53 16.22 10.36 10.36
C LYS A 53 15.19 10.60 11.45
N LEU A 54 14.23 9.69 11.62
CA LEU A 54 13.26 9.73 12.70
C LEU A 54 13.95 9.66 14.07
N ALA A 55 14.95 8.78 14.22
CA ALA A 55 15.77 8.69 15.44
C ALA A 55 16.44 10.02 15.78
N GLU A 56 17.06 10.66 14.77
CA GLU A 56 17.74 11.96 14.92
C GLU A 56 16.76 13.08 15.30
N ILE A 57 15.56 13.09 14.70
CA ILE A 57 14.54 14.13 14.89
C ILE A 57 13.89 14.03 16.27
N LEU A 58 13.47 12.84 16.67
CA LEU A 58 12.82 12.60 17.97
C LEU A 58 13.81 12.55 19.13
N GLY A 59 15.10 12.27 18.85
CA GLY A 59 16.09 12.04 19.89
C GLY A 59 15.86 10.72 20.64
N ALA A 60 15.30 9.71 19.96
CA ALA A 60 14.96 8.41 20.53
C ALA A 60 16.20 7.63 21.02
N GLU A 61 16.05 6.76 22.03
CA GLU A 61 17.14 5.92 22.53
C GLU A 61 17.67 5.00 21.42
N GLU A 62 16.74 4.35 20.71
CA GLU A 62 17.04 3.40 19.65
C GLU A 62 15.92 3.40 18.61
N VAL A 63 16.30 3.30 17.34
CA VAL A 63 15.36 3.02 16.24
C VAL A 63 15.88 1.86 15.42
N VAL A 64 15.12 0.77 15.37
CA VAL A 64 15.45 -0.44 14.61
C VAL A 64 14.76 -0.41 13.25
N ASN A 65 15.56 -0.42 12.19
CA ASN A 65 15.06 -0.51 10.81
C ASN A 65 14.87 -1.98 10.42
N LEU A 66 13.61 -2.41 10.31
CA LEU A 66 13.21 -3.75 9.87
C LEU A 66 12.67 -3.72 8.43
N GLY A 67 13.09 -2.78 7.59
CA GLY A 67 12.72 -2.72 6.18
C GLY A 67 13.38 -3.80 5.33
N ILE A 68 12.62 -4.43 4.43
CA ILE A 68 13.14 -5.36 3.41
C ILE A 68 12.59 -5.00 2.03
N GLY A 69 13.48 -4.86 1.06
CA GLY A 69 13.14 -4.55 -0.32
C GLY A 69 12.22 -5.59 -0.94
N GLY A 70 11.13 -5.12 -1.54
CA GLY A 70 10.11 -5.98 -2.14
C GLY A 70 9.19 -6.67 -1.13
N SER A 71 9.33 -6.45 0.18
CA SER A 71 8.46 -7.02 1.20
C SER A 71 7.02 -6.50 1.07
N SER A 72 6.02 -7.38 1.19
CA SER A 72 4.58 -7.04 1.19
C SER A 72 3.96 -7.23 2.57
N ILE A 73 2.78 -6.66 2.81
CA ILE A 73 2.02 -6.94 4.03
C ILE A 73 1.57 -8.40 4.07
N GLY A 74 0.88 -8.84 3.00
CA GLY A 74 0.29 -10.17 2.91
C GLY A 74 1.21 -11.24 2.29
N ARG A 75 0.84 -12.51 2.47
CA ARG A 75 1.60 -13.71 2.07
C ARG A 75 1.42 -14.10 0.61
N TYR A 76 1.40 -13.12 -0.28
CA TYR A 76 1.36 -13.32 -1.72
C TYR A 76 2.63 -12.84 -2.42
N TRP A 77 3.48 -12.08 -1.74
CA TRP A 77 4.82 -11.74 -2.21
C TRP A 77 5.91 -12.25 -1.26
N GLN A 78 7.12 -11.71 -1.42
CA GLN A 78 8.30 -12.06 -0.64
C GLN A 78 8.26 -11.45 0.77
N ASP A 79 8.79 -12.20 1.75
CA ASP A 79 9.11 -11.72 3.11
C ASP A 79 7.97 -10.92 3.76
N ALA A 80 6.79 -11.52 3.91
CA ALA A 80 5.58 -10.83 4.33
C ALA A 80 5.65 -10.25 5.75
N PHE A 81 5.06 -9.07 5.98
CA PHE A 81 5.06 -8.39 7.27
C PHE A 81 4.38 -9.24 8.35
N VAL A 82 3.27 -9.90 7.98
CA VAL A 82 2.52 -10.80 8.87
C VAL A 82 3.35 -11.97 9.41
N ASP A 83 4.46 -12.31 8.76
CA ASP A 83 5.40 -13.32 9.27
C ASP A 83 6.60 -12.68 9.99
N ARG A 84 7.05 -11.52 9.51
CA ARG A 84 8.24 -10.80 9.99
C ARG A 84 8.03 -9.91 11.20
N TYR A 85 6.79 -9.62 11.60
CA TYR A 85 6.54 -8.81 12.79
C TYR A 85 7.13 -9.44 14.07
N MET A 86 7.33 -10.75 14.07
CA MET A 86 7.99 -11.47 15.17
C MET A 86 9.49 -11.15 15.32
N ASP A 87 10.11 -10.50 14.32
CA ASP A 87 11.50 -10.03 14.40
C ASP A 87 11.61 -8.69 15.16
N ILE A 88 10.48 -8.06 15.54
CA ILE A 88 10.46 -6.85 16.35
C ILE A 88 11.02 -7.16 17.75
N PRO A 89 11.98 -6.38 18.28
CA PRO A 89 12.50 -6.58 19.63
C PRO A 89 11.39 -6.52 20.69
N GLU A 90 11.40 -7.46 21.64
CA GLU A 90 10.37 -7.57 22.70
C GLU A 90 10.28 -6.33 23.59
N ASP A 91 11.35 -5.54 23.71
CA ASP A 91 11.44 -4.33 24.52
C ASP A 91 11.18 -3.04 23.73
N THR A 92 10.50 -3.13 22.58
CA THR A 92 10.09 -1.98 21.76
C THR A 92 8.94 -1.22 22.44
N ASP A 93 9.06 0.11 22.53
CA ASP A 93 8.01 0.99 23.07
C ASP A 93 7.02 1.48 22.01
N LEU A 94 7.50 1.68 20.77
CA LEU A 94 6.71 2.17 19.64
C LEU A 94 6.99 1.36 18.37
N ILE A 95 5.96 0.83 17.74
CA ILE A 95 6.04 0.07 16.50
C ILE A 95 5.40 0.87 15.38
N LEU A 96 6.19 1.19 14.35
CA LEU A 96 5.73 1.77 13.11
C LEU A 96 5.62 0.69 12.04
N VAL A 97 4.42 0.50 11.49
CA VAL A 97 4.19 -0.44 10.38
C VAL A 97 3.87 0.34 9.12
N MET A 98 4.84 0.47 8.21
CA MET A 98 4.67 1.19 6.94
C MET A 98 4.76 0.24 5.75
N GLY A 99 3.71 0.15 4.94
CA GLY A 99 3.74 -0.65 3.71
C GLY A 99 2.42 -0.68 2.96
N GLY A 100 2.33 -1.60 2.00
CA GLY A 100 1.19 -1.69 1.07
C GLY A 100 1.54 -1.28 -0.36
N THR A 101 2.72 -0.68 -0.59
CA THR A 101 3.19 -0.33 -1.94
C THR A 101 3.40 -1.58 -2.79
N ASN A 102 4.13 -2.57 -2.27
CA ASN A 102 4.38 -3.82 -2.99
C ASN A 102 3.11 -4.67 -3.14
N ASP A 103 2.20 -4.60 -2.16
CA ASP A 103 0.88 -5.21 -2.27
C ASP A 103 0.12 -4.62 -3.46
N GLY A 104 0.16 -3.30 -3.66
CA GLY A 104 -0.46 -2.64 -4.82
C GLY A 104 0.08 -3.15 -6.16
N PHE A 105 1.36 -3.54 -6.23
CA PHE A 105 1.97 -4.03 -7.47
C PHE A 105 1.55 -5.45 -7.86
N CYS A 106 0.88 -6.19 -6.98
CA CYS A 106 0.53 -7.59 -7.22
C CYS A 106 -0.88 -8.01 -6.73
N LEU A 107 -1.65 -7.12 -6.10
CA LEU A 107 -2.94 -7.46 -5.52
C LEU A 107 -4.02 -7.62 -6.59
N HIS A 108 -4.59 -8.81 -6.67
CA HIS A 108 -5.76 -9.14 -7.49
C HIS A 108 -7.03 -9.29 -6.65
N ARG A 109 -8.19 -9.20 -7.29
CA ARG A 109 -9.51 -9.29 -6.64
C ARG A 109 -9.67 -10.55 -5.79
N GLU A 110 -9.21 -11.71 -6.24
CA GLU A 110 -9.29 -12.96 -5.45
C GLU A 110 -8.44 -12.95 -4.18
N ASN A 111 -7.44 -12.08 -4.08
CA ASN A 111 -6.51 -12.00 -2.95
C ASN A 111 -6.89 -10.92 -1.94
N VAL A 112 -7.93 -10.11 -2.20
CA VAL A 112 -8.37 -9.07 -1.25
C VAL A 112 -8.92 -9.69 0.04
N GLY A 113 -9.71 -10.75 -0.07
CA GLY A 113 -10.41 -11.36 1.07
C GLY A 113 -11.66 -10.56 1.50
N ASN A 114 -12.14 -10.81 2.72
CA ASN A 114 -13.28 -10.10 3.30
C ASN A 114 -13.20 -10.07 4.83
N PHE A 115 -13.90 -9.11 5.45
CA PHE A 115 -13.87 -8.84 6.89
C PHE A 115 -14.60 -9.89 7.76
N GLU A 116 -15.46 -10.73 7.17
CA GLU A 116 -16.17 -11.78 7.89
C GLU A 116 -15.31 -13.03 8.04
N GLU A 117 -14.78 -13.55 6.94
CA GLU A 117 -13.99 -14.78 6.90
C GLU A 117 -12.55 -14.56 7.35
N ARG A 118 -11.97 -13.38 7.04
CA ARG A 118 -10.57 -13.03 7.34
C ARG A 118 -9.59 -14.15 6.97
N SER A 119 -9.84 -14.76 5.81
CA SER A 119 -9.11 -15.94 5.34
C SER A 119 -7.62 -15.67 5.22
N PRO A 120 -6.73 -16.55 5.74
CA PRO A 120 -5.28 -16.39 5.60
C PRO A 120 -4.86 -16.28 4.12
N ARG A 121 -3.72 -15.63 3.86
CA ARG A 121 -3.20 -15.40 2.49
C ARG A 121 -4.12 -14.53 1.63
N THR A 122 -4.90 -13.68 2.27
CA THR A 122 -5.62 -12.57 1.64
C THR A 122 -5.18 -11.28 2.33
N LEU A 123 -5.26 -10.13 1.64
CA LEU A 123 -4.91 -8.84 2.21
C LEU A 123 -5.59 -8.61 3.56
N ILE A 124 -6.92 -8.76 3.63
CA ILE A 124 -7.69 -8.53 4.86
C ILE A 124 -7.35 -9.56 5.94
N GLY A 125 -7.18 -10.84 5.57
CA GLY A 125 -6.84 -11.88 6.53
C GLY A 125 -5.44 -11.73 7.13
N ASP A 126 -4.46 -11.41 6.29
CA ASP A 126 -3.07 -11.23 6.73
C ASP A 126 -2.89 -9.90 7.49
N LEU A 127 -3.56 -8.81 7.11
CA LEU A 127 -3.62 -7.59 7.93
C LEU A 127 -4.24 -7.85 9.30
N ASN A 128 -5.36 -8.58 9.34
CA ASN A 128 -6.01 -8.94 10.59
C ASN A 128 -5.10 -9.81 11.48
N GLU A 129 -4.40 -10.78 10.89
CA GLU A 129 -3.45 -11.60 11.62
C GLU A 129 -2.25 -10.81 12.14
N LEU A 130 -1.70 -9.89 11.32
CA LEU A 130 -0.62 -8.99 11.72
C LEU A 130 -1.05 -8.12 12.90
N MET A 131 -2.21 -7.45 12.80
CA MET A 131 -2.70 -6.56 13.86
C MET A 131 -3.02 -7.31 15.15
N ARG A 132 -3.66 -8.48 15.05
CA ARG A 132 -3.86 -9.37 16.21
C ARG A 132 -2.52 -9.78 16.82
N GLY A 133 -1.56 -10.18 15.98
CA GLY A 133 -0.23 -10.58 16.42
C GLY A 133 0.50 -9.47 17.16
N LEU A 134 0.45 -8.24 16.65
CA LEU A 134 1.02 -7.06 17.31
C LEU A 134 0.35 -6.82 18.67
N LYS A 135 -0.99 -6.81 18.73
CA LYS A 135 -1.74 -6.59 19.99
C LYS A 135 -1.48 -7.68 21.04
N GLU A 136 -1.28 -8.92 20.62
CA GLU A 136 -1.04 -10.06 21.52
C GLU A 136 0.41 -10.15 22.00
N ASN A 137 1.39 -9.87 21.13
CA ASN A 137 2.81 -10.08 21.43
C ASN A 137 3.52 -8.82 21.94
N TYR A 138 2.98 -7.64 21.63
CA TYR A 138 3.52 -6.34 22.07
C TYR A 138 2.42 -5.50 22.76
N PRO A 139 1.78 -6.02 23.82
CA PRO A 139 0.61 -5.38 24.45
C PRO A 139 0.93 -4.04 25.13
N ASP A 140 2.20 -3.79 25.46
CA ASP A 140 2.66 -2.57 26.12
C ASP A 140 3.26 -1.56 25.12
N ALA A 141 3.44 -1.95 23.86
CA ALA A 141 3.97 -1.07 22.82
C ALA A 141 2.85 -0.26 22.18
N GLU A 142 3.11 1.03 21.93
CA GLU A 142 2.28 1.83 21.03
C GLU A 142 2.46 1.32 19.60
N VAL A 143 1.37 1.14 18.84
CA VAL A 143 1.42 0.63 17.47
C VAL A 143 0.73 1.62 16.55
N VAL A 144 1.47 2.13 15.56
CA VAL A 144 0.97 3.08 14.58
C VAL A 144 1.17 2.50 13.18
N PHE A 145 0.09 2.40 12.42
CA PHE A 145 0.13 2.02 11.01
C PHE A 145 0.34 3.26 10.15
N VAL A 146 1.15 3.13 9.11
CA VAL A 146 1.46 4.21 8.18
C VAL A 146 1.08 3.74 6.78
N THR A 147 0.12 4.41 6.15
CA THR A 147 -0.36 4.03 4.81
C THR A 147 0.75 4.20 3.78
N PRO A 148 0.71 3.48 2.65
CA PRO A 148 1.71 3.68 1.62
C PRO A 148 1.54 5.07 0.98
N LEU A 149 2.64 5.64 0.51
CA LEU A 149 2.59 6.86 -0.30
C LEU A 149 1.83 6.60 -1.62
N PRO A 150 1.09 7.59 -2.14
CA PRO A 150 0.51 7.50 -3.46
C PRO A 150 1.63 7.51 -4.49
N ASN A 151 1.61 6.55 -5.42
CA ASN A 151 2.67 6.42 -6.41
C ASN A 151 2.19 6.27 -7.86
N VAL A 152 2.80 7.06 -8.75
CA VAL A 152 2.46 7.09 -10.18
C VAL A 152 2.79 5.76 -10.89
N LEU A 153 3.75 4.99 -10.35
CA LEU A 153 4.10 3.69 -10.92
C LEU A 153 2.92 2.71 -10.85
N HIS A 154 2.17 2.72 -9.75
CA HIS A 154 1.00 1.87 -9.60
C HIS A 154 -0.07 2.16 -10.66
N ASP A 155 -0.30 3.44 -10.99
CA ASP A 155 -1.24 3.84 -12.04
C ASP A 155 -0.80 3.38 -13.43
N ILE A 156 0.51 3.47 -13.72
CA ILE A 156 1.09 2.95 -14.96
C ILE A 156 0.91 1.43 -15.03
N LEU A 157 1.20 0.71 -13.95
CA LEU A 157 1.02 -0.74 -13.89
C LEU A 157 -0.43 -1.14 -14.10
N ARG A 158 -1.39 -0.41 -13.54
CA ARG A 158 -2.83 -0.68 -13.72
C ARG A 158 -3.33 -0.43 -15.14
N LYS A 159 -2.71 0.49 -15.90
CA LYS A 159 -3.02 0.66 -17.33
C LYS A 159 -2.63 -0.59 -18.13
N ASP A 160 -1.50 -1.21 -17.79
CA ASP A 160 -1.01 -2.41 -18.47
C ASP A 160 -1.61 -3.72 -17.92
N ARG A 161 -2.05 -3.72 -16.66
CA ARG A 161 -2.62 -4.85 -15.91
C ARG A 161 -3.94 -4.43 -15.24
N PRO A 162 -5.04 -4.34 -16.02
CA PRO A 162 -6.32 -3.81 -15.53
C PRO A 162 -6.97 -4.64 -14.42
N GLU A 163 -6.51 -5.87 -14.20
CA GLU A 163 -6.91 -6.76 -13.11
C GLU A 163 -6.28 -6.42 -11.75
N LEU A 164 -5.26 -5.55 -11.72
CA LEU A 164 -4.68 -5.07 -10.46
C LEU A 164 -5.67 -4.15 -9.73
N MET A 165 -5.81 -4.41 -8.43
CA MET A 165 -6.68 -3.63 -7.55
C MET A 165 -6.10 -2.22 -7.36
N SER A 166 -6.96 -1.26 -7.03
CA SER A 166 -6.51 0.08 -6.65
C SER A 166 -5.73 0.02 -5.33
N GLN A 167 -4.68 0.85 -5.19
CA GLN A 167 -3.94 1.01 -3.93
C GLN A 167 -4.87 1.45 -2.80
N ARG A 168 -5.94 2.19 -3.14
CA ARG A 168 -7.02 2.57 -2.22
C ARG A 168 -7.63 1.38 -1.47
N VAL A 169 -7.73 0.20 -2.10
CA VAL A 169 -8.26 -1.00 -1.43
C VAL A 169 -7.38 -1.42 -0.26
N ILE A 170 -6.07 -1.26 -0.38
CA ILE A 170 -5.08 -1.58 0.66
C ILE A 170 -5.19 -0.56 1.79
N VAL A 171 -5.22 0.73 1.45
CA VAL A 171 -5.35 1.85 2.38
C VAL A 171 -6.63 1.72 3.21
N ASP A 172 -7.80 1.58 2.57
CA ASP A 172 -9.09 1.49 3.25
C ASP A 172 -9.17 0.23 4.13
N SER A 173 -8.61 -0.90 3.68
CA SER A 173 -8.57 -2.14 4.48
C SER A 173 -7.71 -1.98 5.74
N MET A 174 -6.55 -1.31 5.60
CA MET A 174 -5.65 -1.05 6.71
C MET A 174 -6.27 -0.10 7.73
N ILE A 175 -6.87 1.01 7.30
CA ILE A 175 -7.55 1.97 8.18
C ILE A 175 -8.72 1.32 8.92
N ALA A 176 -9.54 0.55 8.19
CA ALA A 176 -10.69 -0.12 8.79
C ALA A 176 -10.28 -1.11 9.88
N LEU A 177 -9.28 -1.96 9.62
CA LEU A 177 -8.78 -2.91 10.61
C LEU A 177 -8.04 -2.21 11.75
N ALA A 178 -7.21 -1.20 11.48
CA ALA A 178 -6.51 -0.44 12.52
C ALA A 178 -7.52 0.15 13.53
N ARG A 179 -8.63 0.72 13.02
CA ARG A 179 -9.73 1.18 13.87
C ARG A 179 -10.36 0.07 14.72
N GLU A 180 -10.58 -1.12 14.17
CA GLU A 180 -11.12 -2.26 14.93
C GLU A 180 -10.17 -2.73 16.03
N TYR A 181 -8.86 -2.65 15.79
CA TYR A 181 -7.81 -3.03 16.74
C TYR A 181 -7.39 -1.87 17.67
N GLU A 182 -7.97 -0.68 17.50
CA GLU A 182 -7.64 0.53 18.26
C GLU A 182 -6.17 0.93 18.09
N PHE A 183 -5.66 0.82 16.87
CA PHE A 183 -4.35 1.33 16.48
C PHE A 183 -4.49 2.67 15.75
N ASP A 184 -3.56 3.57 16.04
CA ASP A 184 -3.46 4.85 15.35
C ASP A 184 -2.96 4.67 13.92
N VAL A 185 -3.33 5.61 13.05
CA VAL A 185 -2.94 5.60 11.63
C VAL A 185 -2.43 6.96 11.21
N ILE A 186 -1.25 6.95 10.59
CA ILE A 186 -0.72 8.07 9.80
C ILE A 186 -1.09 7.82 8.34
N ASP A 187 -2.02 8.62 7.82
CA ASP A 187 -2.52 8.49 6.45
C ASP A 187 -1.68 9.32 5.47
N LEU A 188 -0.56 8.74 5.03
CA LEU A 188 0.25 9.30 3.96
C LEU A 188 -0.41 9.24 2.58
N TYR A 189 -1.42 8.38 2.38
CA TYR A 189 -2.01 8.17 1.06
C TYR A 189 -2.86 9.39 0.66
N ASP A 190 -3.65 9.90 1.61
CA ASP A 190 -4.52 11.07 1.41
C ASP A 190 -3.87 12.40 1.91
N SER A 191 -2.57 12.43 2.23
CA SER A 191 -1.89 13.64 2.76
C SER A 191 -1.37 14.61 1.68
N ASN A 192 -1.22 14.16 0.44
CA ASN A 192 -0.51 14.85 -0.66
C ASN A 192 1.00 15.13 -0.38
N LEU A 193 1.54 14.63 0.73
CA LEU A 193 2.98 14.68 1.01
C LEU A 193 3.68 13.65 0.13
N LEU A 194 4.74 14.06 -0.58
CA LEU A 194 5.53 13.17 -1.44
C LEU A 194 4.65 12.40 -2.45
N ASP A 195 3.58 13.03 -2.92
CA ASP A 195 2.75 12.46 -3.97
C ASP A 195 3.48 12.53 -5.32
N SER A 196 3.92 11.38 -5.81
CA SER A 196 4.66 11.28 -7.07
C SER A 196 3.80 11.49 -8.32
N HIS A 197 2.48 11.73 -8.20
CA HIS A 197 1.71 12.26 -9.33
C HIS A 197 2.10 13.71 -9.68
N ASP A 198 2.72 14.44 -8.75
CA ASP A 198 3.36 15.73 -9.03
C ASP A 198 4.77 15.52 -9.61
N ALA A 199 4.99 15.97 -10.86
CA ALA A 199 6.28 15.90 -11.53
C ALA A 199 7.41 16.62 -10.76
N ALA A 200 7.09 17.65 -9.98
CA ALA A 200 8.07 18.31 -9.13
C ALA A 200 8.48 17.42 -7.93
N VAL A 201 7.58 16.58 -7.41
CA VAL A 201 7.92 15.59 -6.38
C VAL A 201 8.83 14.52 -6.96
N ILE A 202 8.54 13.99 -8.15
CA ILE A 202 9.42 13.02 -8.84
C ILE A 202 10.82 13.62 -9.00
N SER A 203 10.91 14.81 -9.58
CA SER A 203 12.18 15.46 -9.92
C SER A 203 13.03 15.77 -8.68
N ASN A 204 12.39 16.24 -7.60
CA ASN A 204 13.11 16.73 -6.42
C ASN A 204 13.32 15.66 -5.34
N TYR A 205 12.43 14.66 -5.23
CA TYR A 205 12.37 13.76 -4.08
C TYR A 205 12.21 12.29 -4.42
N MET A 206 11.54 11.91 -5.52
CA MET A 206 11.23 10.50 -5.82
C MET A 206 11.59 10.14 -7.27
N PRO A 207 12.89 9.97 -7.60
CA PRO A 207 13.38 9.95 -8.97
C PRO A 207 12.87 8.79 -9.84
N ASP A 208 12.39 7.70 -9.23
CA ASP A 208 11.76 6.55 -9.91
C ASP A 208 10.23 6.50 -9.72
N GLY A 209 9.65 7.55 -9.12
CA GLY A 209 8.23 7.65 -8.83
C GLY A 209 7.75 6.78 -7.66
N VAL A 210 8.64 6.12 -6.90
CA VAL A 210 8.26 5.24 -5.77
C VAL A 210 9.14 5.42 -4.55
N HIS A 211 10.45 5.54 -4.73
CA HIS A 211 11.42 5.60 -3.64
C HIS A 211 11.98 7.00 -3.49
N CYS A 212 12.12 7.44 -2.25
CA CYS A 212 12.69 8.74 -1.96
C CYS A 212 14.20 8.79 -2.23
N ASN A 213 14.71 9.96 -2.57
CA ASN A 213 16.12 10.31 -2.43
C ASN A 213 16.38 10.74 -0.96
N PRO A 214 17.63 11.09 -0.57
CA PRO A 214 17.92 11.51 0.79
C PRO A 214 17.07 12.67 1.32
N ASP A 215 16.74 13.66 0.49
CA ASP A 215 15.90 14.79 0.89
C ASP A 215 14.44 14.38 1.10
N GLY A 216 13.93 13.48 0.24
CA GLY A 216 12.59 12.91 0.39
C GLY A 216 12.47 12.06 1.66
N TYR A 217 13.46 11.23 1.98
CA TYR A 217 13.44 10.45 3.23
C TYR A 217 13.51 11.33 4.48
N ARG A 218 14.23 12.45 4.43
CA ARG A 218 14.19 13.45 5.51
C ARG A 218 12.77 14.02 5.67
N ILE A 219 12.12 14.41 4.58
CA ILE A 219 10.75 14.94 4.61
C ILE A 219 9.77 13.90 5.18
N LEU A 220 9.86 12.64 4.73
CA LEU A 220 9.06 11.54 5.23
C LEU A 220 9.24 11.34 6.74
N ALA A 221 10.49 11.36 7.22
CA ALA A 221 10.79 11.23 8.65
C ALA A 221 10.25 12.41 9.47
N GLU A 222 10.38 13.64 8.97
CA GLU A 222 9.83 14.84 9.63
C GLU A 222 8.31 14.77 9.72
N HIS A 223 7.63 14.31 8.67
CA HIS A 223 6.17 14.17 8.69
C HIS A 223 5.71 13.11 9.69
N ILE A 224 6.31 11.91 9.66
CA ILE A 224 6.00 10.85 10.63
C ILE A 224 6.28 11.32 12.07
N ALA A 225 7.39 12.01 12.32
CA ALA A 225 7.70 12.56 13.63
C ALA A 225 6.64 13.57 14.10
N ALA A 226 6.24 14.50 13.22
CA ALA A 226 5.22 15.49 13.54
C ALA A 226 3.86 14.87 13.83
N ASP A 227 3.46 13.83 13.09
CA ASP A 227 2.20 13.13 13.35
C ASP A 227 2.23 12.30 14.64
N LEU A 228 3.35 11.64 14.96
CA LEU A 228 3.50 10.99 16.27
C LEU A 228 3.35 11.98 17.42
N ILE A 229 3.91 13.18 17.29
CA ILE A 229 3.73 14.26 18.28
C ILE A 229 2.26 14.68 18.38
N ARG A 230 1.57 14.85 17.24
CA ARG A 230 0.14 15.22 17.22
C ARG A 230 -0.75 14.15 17.85
N LEU A 231 -0.45 12.88 17.62
CA LEU A 231 -1.18 11.75 18.20
C LEU A 231 -1.05 11.76 19.73
N GLN A 232 0.17 11.89 20.26
CA GLN A 232 0.37 11.96 21.71
C GLN A 232 -0.26 13.21 22.34
N ASP A 233 -0.15 14.38 21.71
CA ASP A 233 -0.81 15.60 22.20
C ASP A 233 -2.34 15.46 22.23
N SER A 234 -2.93 14.68 21.31
CA SER A 234 -4.38 14.44 21.28
C SER A 234 -4.84 13.51 22.41
N GLN A 235 -4.07 12.46 22.70
CA GLN A 235 -4.34 11.54 23.81
C GLN A 235 -4.26 12.26 25.17
N ASP A 236 -3.25 13.12 25.37
CA ASP A 236 -3.11 13.92 26.60
C ASP A 236 -4.31 14.87 26.84
N VAL A 237 -4.94 15.38 25.77
CA VAL A 237 -6.13 16.23 25.86
C VAL A 237 -7.36 15.40 26.21
N GLU A 238 -7.58 14.26 25.56
CA GLU A 238 -8.71 13.36 25.85
C GLU A 238 -8.66 12.85 27.28
N ASP A 239 -7.50 12.36 27.74
CA ASP A 239 -7.28 11.95 29.13
C ASP A 239 -7.54 13.12 30.09
N GLY A 240 -7.02 14.31 29.79
CA GLY A 240 -7.20 15.50 30.60
C GLY A 240 -8.67 15.95 30.72
N GLU A 241 -9.50 15.73 29.71
CA GLU A 241 -10.94 15.96 29.74
C GLU A 241 -11.68 14.88 30.53
N GLU A 242 -11.36 13.60 30.35
CA GLU A 242 -11.96 12.50 31.10
C GLU A 242 -11.66 12.59 32.61
N PHE A 243 -10.43 12.95 32.98
CA PHE A 243 -10.06 13.23 34.37
C PHE A 243 -10.85 14.39 34.98
N ARG A 244 -11.13 15.44 34.19
CA ARG A 244 -11.94 16.59 34.64
C ARG A 244 -13.41 16.22 34.80
N GLU A 245 -13.95 15.38 33.94
CA GLU A 245 -15.30 14.85 34.10
C GLU A 245 -15.41 13.93 35.32
N ALA A 246 -14.42 13.07 35.56
CA ALA A 246 -14.36 12.20 36.74
C ALA A 246 -14.23 13.01 38.06
N GLU A 247 -13.37 14.03 38.10
CA GLU A 247 -13.27 14.95 39.25
C GLU A 247 -14.58 15.75 39.46
N GLY A 248 -15.23 16.16 38.36
CA GLY A 248 -16.54 16.81 38.40
C GLY A 248 -17.62 15.93 39.02
N MET A 249 -17.65 14.64 38.68
CA MET A 249 -18.58 13.66 39.26
C MET A 249 -18.27 13.34 40.73
N GLU A 250 -16.99 13.25 41.13
CA GLU A 250 -16.63 13.08 42.55
C GLU A 250 -17.01 14.30 43.40
N MET A 251 -16.91 15.51 42.85
CA MET A 251 -17.30 16.74 43.53
C MET A 251 -18.83 16.85 43.68
N GLU A 252 -19.62 16.36 42.71
CA GLU A 252 -21.07 16.24 42.84
C GLU A 252 -21.49 15.15 43.84
N ALA A 253 -20.83 13.98 43.84
CA ALA A 253 -21.09 12.91 44.81
C ALA A 253 -20.76 13.31 46.26
N ALA A 254 -19.77 14.19 46.46
CA ALA A 254 -19.46 14.79 47.76
C ALA A 254 -20.50 15.85 48.20
N SER A 255 -21.28 16.38 47.26
CA SER A 255 -22.33 17.38 47.52
C SER A 255 -23.73 16.77 47.76
N GLU A 256 -23.94 15.49 47.42
CA GLU A 256 -25.23 14.79 47.61
C GLU A 256 -25.49 14.25 49.03
N GLN A 257 -24.58 14.46 50.01
CA GLN A 257 -24.93 14.33 51.43
C GLN A 257 -25.58 15.62 51.97
N GLY A 258 -26.69 16.03 51.37
CA GLY A 258 -27.56 17.02 51.99
C GLY A 258 -28.38 17.86 51.03
N MET A 259 -29.47 17.30 50.50
CA MET A 259 -30.82 17.89 50.56
C MET A 259 -31.79 17.05 49.74
N GLU A 260 -32.78 16.47 50.42
CA GLU A 260 -34.03 16.03 49.82
C GLU A 260 -34.83 17.26 49.34
N SER A 261 -35.24 17.29 48.06
CA SER A 261 -36.65 17.46 47.67
C SER A 261 -36.82 17.59 46.14
N GLU A 262 -37.68 16.73 45.60
CA GLU A 262 -38.62 16.84 44.45
C GLU A 262 -38.58 18.16 43.62
N SER A 263 -38.71 18.22 42.29
CA SER A 263 -39.42 17.42 41.29
C SER A 263 -39.11 17.95 39.88
N ASP A 264 -39.09 17.08 38.86
CA ASP A 264 -39.96 17.11 37.66
C ASP A 264 -39.26 16.60 36.38
N ALA A 265 -40.02 15.81 35.63
CA ALA A 265 -39.70 15.13 34.38
C ALA A 265 -39.29 16.13 33.27
N GLY A 266 -38.50 15.83 32.25
CA GLY A 266 -38.13 14.56 31.62
C GLY A 266 -38.09 14.81 30.11
N GLN A 267 -37.06 14.34 29.43
CA GLN A 267 -37.02 13.78 28.07
C GLN A 267 -35.60 13.85 27.53
N ASN A 268 -34.89 12.73 27.69
CA ASN A 268 -33.63 12.44 27.05
C ASN A 268 -33.95 11.60 25.80
N MET A 269 -33.63 12.11 24.61
CA MET A 269 -33.64 11.31 23.38
C MET A 269 -32.19 11.10 22.95
N LYS A 270 -31.73 9.87 23.16
CA LYS A 270 -30.54 9.30 22.51
C LYS A 270 -30.82 9.18 21.01
N SER A 271 -29.94 9.73 20.19
CA SER A 271 -29.87 9.41 18.77
C SER A 271 -28.80 8.34 18.58
N GLU A 272 -29.26 7.11 18.31
CA GLU A 272 -28.47 6.02 17.75
C GLU A 272 -28.14 6.37 16.28
N ALA A 273 -26.86 6.29 15.92
CA ALA A 273 -26.44 6.34 14.52
C ALA A 273 -26.38 4.91 13.96
N ILE A 274 -27.29 4.63 13.02
CA ILE A 274 -27.31 3.43 12.17
C ILE A 274 -26.40 3.75 10.98
N PHE A 275 -25.38 2.93 10.74
CA PHE A 275 -24.55 3.01 9.53
C PHE A 275 -24.97 1.90 8.57
N ASP A 276 -25.67 2.29 7.50
CA ASP A 276 -26.03 1.43 6.38
C ASP A 276 -24.81 1.23 5.47
N GLN A 277 -24.60 -0.02 5.08
CA GLN A 277 -23.67 -0.44 4.04
C GLN A 277 -24.19 0.08 2.68
N ASN A 278 -23.37 0.85 1.96
CA ASN A 278 -23.50 1.05 0.53
C ASN A 278 -22.10 1.23 -0.09
N ILE A 279 -21.56 0.12 -0.59
CA ILE A 279 -20.53 0.14 -1.63
C ILE A 279 -21.30 0.35 -2.93
N GLU A 280 -21.40 1.60 -3.38
CA GLU A 280 -21.85 1.90 -4.74
C GLU A 280 -20.66 1.75 -5.69
N SER A 281 -20.89 0.95 -6.74
CA SER A 281 -20.04 0.82 -7.90
C SER A 281 -19.91 2.15 -8.63
N GLU A 282 -18.70 2.70 -8.72
CA GLU A 282 -18.45 3.84 -9.60
C GLU A 282 -18.45 3.36 -11.06
N SER A 283 -19.44 3.86 -11.81
CA SER A 283 -19.48 3.81 -13.27
C SER A 283 -19.02 5.16 -13.81
N ASP A 284 -17.94 5.15 -14.59
CA ASP A 284 -17.39 6.31 -15.30
C ASP A 284 -18.46 7.07 -16.10
N SER A 285 -18.61 8.35 -15.79
CA SER A 285 -19.36 9.30 -16.61
C SER A 285 -18.40 10.33 -17.22
N ALA A 286 -17.80 9.96 -18.35
CA ALA A 286 -17.22 10.92 -19.29
C ALA A 286 -18.27 11.29 -20.35
N GLN A 287 -18.90 12.46 -20.19
CA GLN A 287 -19.58 13.15 -21.29
C GLN A 287 -19.33 14.66 -21.19
N ASN A 288 -18.51 15.20 -22.10
CA ASN A 288 -18.90 16.38 -22.88
C ASN A 288 -17.94 16.62 -24.06
N MET A 289 -18.41 16.45 -25.29
CA MET A 289 -18.32 17.45 -26.36
C MET A 289 -19.11 16.98 -27.61
N GLU A 290 -20.26 17.61 -27.81
CA GLU A 290 -20.90 17.88 -29.12
C GLU A 290 -19.88 18.49 -30.09
N SER A 291 -19.96 18.43 -31.42
CA SER A 291 -20.90 17.86 -32.40
C SER A 291 -20.35 18.24 -33.78
N VAL A 292 -20.31 17.35 -34.77
CA VAL A 292 -20.44 17.73 -36.19
C VAL A 292 -21.16 16.61 -36.93
N GLU A 293 -22.35 16.93 -37.43
CA GLU A 293 -23.11 16.08 -38.35
C GLU A 293 -22.40 15.95 -39.71
N THR A 294 -22.55 14.80 -40.37
CA THR A 294 -23.04 14.76 -41.76
C THR A 294 -23.41 13.33 -42.21
N SER A 295 -24.71 13.19 -42.48
CA SER A 295 -25.35 12.47 -43.60
C SER A 295 -25.05 10.98 -43.89
N GLU A 296 -26.14 10.22 -43.78
CA GLU A 296 -26.47 8.93 -44.40
C GLU A 296 -26.18 8.84 -45.91
N SER A 297 -25.88 7.64 -46.43
CA SER A 297 -26.87 6.83 -47.19
C SER A 297 -26.26 5.59 -47.88
N ALA A 298 -27.05 4.50 -47.83
CA ALA A 298 -27.24 3.45 -48.84
C ALA A 298 -26.02 2.57 -49.27
N GLU A 299 -26.11 1.27 -49.54
CA GLU A 299 -27.21 0.32 -49.63
C GLU A 299 -26.63 -1.11 -49.68
N ASN A 300 -27.51 -2.02 -49.31
CA ASN A 300 -27.46 -3.48 -49.24
C ASN A 300 -27.21 -4.20 -50.59
N THR A 301 -26.64 -5.41 -50.54
CA THR A 301 -26.98 -6.69 -51.25
C THR A 301 -25.77 -7.63 -51.11
N GLY A 302 -25.83 -8.92 -50.76
CA GLY A 302 -26.90 -9.91 -50.66
C GLY A 302 -26.46 -11.21 -51.35
N TYR A 303 -26.17 -12.27 -50.56
CA TYR A 303 -26.11 -13.71 -50.93
C TYR A 303 -24.88 -14.16 -51.78
N LYS A 304 -24.26 -15.34 -51.63
CA LYS A 304 -24.77 -16.68 -51.31
C LYS A 304 -23.61 -17.67 -51.04
N GLU A 305 -23.93 -18.75 -50.34
CA GLU A 305 -23.10 -19.89 -49.90
C GLU A 305 -22.44 -20.75 -51.02
N VAL A 306 -21.31 -21.37 -50.63
CA VAL A 306 -20.51 -22.57 -51.02
C VAL A 306 -21.25 -23.73 -51.76
N PRO A 307 -20.61 -24.81 -52.34
CA PRO A 307 -19.29 -25.42 -52.02
C PRO A 307 -18.43 -26.08 -53.16
N ASP A 308 -17.24 -26.57 -52.75
CA ASP A 308 -16.44 -27.75 -53.14
C ASP A 308 -15.93 -28.01 -54.58
N ASN A 309 -14.60 -28.14 -54.74
CA ASN A 309 -13.93 -29.42 -55.04
C ASN A 309 -12.37 -29.35 -55.13
N ILE A 310 -11.72 -30.20 -54.32
CA ILE A 310 -10.73 -31.25 -54.65
C ILE A 310 -9.48 -30.93 -55.51
N GLY A 311 -8.32 -31.28 -54.93
CA GLY A 311 -7.07 -31.69 -55.61
C GLY A 311 -5.82 -31.26 -54.84
N LYS A 312 -5.34 -31.99 -53.82
CA LYS A 312 -4.25 -33.00 -53.90
C LYS A 312 -3.17 -32.69 -54.95
N ASP A 313 -1.96 -32.35 -54.50
CA ASP A 313 -0.78 -33.20 -54.71
C ASP A 313 0.40 -32.78 -53.83
N GLU A 314 1.21 -33.80 -53.50
CA GLU A 314 2.32 -33.82 -52.55
C GLU A 314 3.68 -33.44 -53.18
N ASN A 315 4.62 -33.07 -52.30
CA ASN A 315 6.06 -33.33 -52.32
C ASN A 315 6.91 -32.94 -53.55
N LEU A 316 7.91 -32.08 -53.30
CA LEU A 316 9.29 -32.34 -53.73
C LEU A 316 10.30 -31.50 -52.94
N GLU A 317 11.28 -32.22 -52.39
CA GLU A 317 12.45 -31.76 -51.65
C GLU A 317 13.54 -31.14 -52.55
N ASP A 318 14.37 -30.34 -51.87
CA ASP A 318 15.81 -30.13 -52.05
C ASP A 318 16.40 -29.35 -53.25
N ILE A 319 17.39 -28.51 -52.86
CA ILE A 319 18.77 -28.38 -53.37
C ILE A 319 19.23 -26.91 -53.56
N ALA A 320 20.04 -26.48 -52.59
CA ALA A 320 21.36 -25.83 -52.65
C ALA A 320 21.59 -24.40 -53.20
N ASP A 321 22.29 -23.65 -52.33
CA ASP A 321 23.48 -22.79 -52.52
C ASP A 321 23.59 -21.85 -53.72
N SER A 322 23.78 -20.56 -53.42
CA SER A 322 25.02 -19.86 -53.81
C SER A 322 25.20 -18.54 -53.06
N GLN A 323 26.43 -18.34 -52.59
CA GLN A 323 26.98 -17.15 -51.92
C GLN A 323 27.33 -16.01 -52.91
N ASP A 324 27.69 -14.86 -52.30
CA ASP A 324 28.58 -13.79 -52.77
C ASP A 324 28.03 -12.73 -53.74
N ILE A 325 28.41 -11.44 -53.73
CA ILE A 325 29.05 -10.45 -52.83
C ILE A 325 29.11 -9.15 -53.71
N VAL A 326 29.30 -7.98 -53.09
CA VAL A 326 29.81 -6.66 -53.58
C VAL A 326 28.93 -5.65 -54.36
N ASP A 327 28.82 -4.46 -53.72
CA ASP A 327 29.14 -3.09 -54.19
C ASP A 327 28.33 -2.48 -55.36
N SER A 328 27.95 -1.20 -55.44
CA SER A 328 28.41 0.04 -54.81
C SER A 328 27.49 1.21 -55.28
N GLU A 329 27.33 2.20 -54.39
CA GLU A 329 27.33 3.66 -54.60
C GLU A 329 26.32 4.41 -55.52
N ASN A 330 25.79 5.47 -54.88
CA ASN A 330 25.52 6.83 -55.35
C ASN A 330 24.39 7.11 -56.37
N ILE A 331 23.48 8.01 -55.96
CA ILE A 331 23.32 9.34 -56.57
C ILE A 331 22.66 10.28 -55.56
N GLU A 332 23.29 11.44 -55.38
CA GLU A 332 22.85 12.59 -54.61
C GLU A 332 21.84 13.47 -55.38
N ALA A 333 21.06 14.21 -54.58
CA ALA A 333 20.76 15.64 -54.69
C ALA A 333 19.51 16.15 -55.46
N ALA A 334 18.92 17.13 -54.76
CA ALA A 334 18.15 18.31 -55.18
C ALA A 334 16.64 18.16 -55.43
N GLU A 335 15.76 19.08 -55.05
CA GLU A 335 15.70 20.19 -54.08
C GLU A 335 14.26 20.76 -54.19
N ASN A 336 13.67 21.15 -53.05
CA ASN A 336 12.74 22.28 -52.83
C ASN A 336 11.34 22.37 -53.49
N ILE A 337 10.31 22.55 -52.64
CA ILE A 337 9.29 23.64 -52.56
C ILE A 337 8.20 23.14 -51.58
N ASP A 338 8.13 23.58 -50.32
CA ASP A 338 7.61 24.84 -49.75
C ASP A 338 6.12 24.75 -49.31
N ASP A 339 5.87 25.22 -48.09
CA ASP A 339 4.62 25.59 -47.42
C ASP A 339 3.54 24.53 -47.08
N SER A 340 3.55 24.08 -45.81
CA SER A 340 2.34 24.16 -44.95
C SER A 340 2.73 24.21 -43.47
N GLU A 341 2.40 25.33 -42.81
CA GLU A 341 2.57 25.59 -41.38
C GLU A 341 1.83 24.57 -40.50
N ASP A 342 2.59 23.98 -39.57
CA ASP A 342 2.33 23.79 -38.13
C ASP A 342 0.90 23.48 -37.64
N MET A 343 0.77 22.33 -36.95
CA MET A 343 0.13 22.18 -35.63
C MET A 343 0.31 20.72 -35.18
N THR A 344 1.50 20.38 -34.70
CA THR A 344 1.68 19.25 -33.76
C THR A 344 2.18 19.86 -32.48
N ASP A 345 1.30 19.90 -31.48
CA ASP A 345 1.54 20.50 -30.17
C ASP A 345 2.84 19.95 -29.59
N SER A 346 3.85 20.81 -29.45
CA SER A 346 5.16 20.46 -28.89
C SER A 346 5.08 20.07 -27.40
N ARG A 347 3.89 20.15 -26.81
CA ARG A 347 3.56 19.67 -25.47
C ARG A 347 3.36 18.15 -25.39
N ASP A 348 2.85 17.51 -26.44
CA ASP A 348 2.64 16.05 -26.46
C ASP A 348 3.98 15.29 -26.53
N ILE A 349 4.96 15.85 -27.25
CA ILE A 349 6.25 15.18 -27.47
C ILE A 349 7.08 15.18 -26.18
N THR A 350 7.00 16.25 -25.39
CA THR A 350 7.67 16.35 -24.09
C THR A 350 7.07 15.43 -23.03
N GLU A 351 5.76 15.16 -23.10
CA GLU A 351 5.07 14.24 -22.19
C GLU A 351 5.39 12.78 -22.54
N LEU A 352 5.39 12.43 -23.83
CA LEU A 352 5.76 11.10 -24.31
C LEU A 352 7.26 10.79 -24.09
N GLU A 353 8.15 11.77 -24.27
CA GLU A 353 9.57 11.62 -23.96
C GLU A 353 9.81 11.49 -22.45
N ALA A 354 9.06 12.20 -21.61
CA ALA A 354 9.11 12.06 -20.17
C ALA A 354 8.56 10.71 -19.69
N GLU A 355 7.50 10.18 -20.31
CA GLU A 355 6.97 8.84 -20.03
C GLU A 355 7.95 7.73 -20.43
N GLU A 356 8.58 7.82 -21.60
CA GLU A 356 9.59 6.86 -22.06
C GLU A 356 10.88 6.96 -21.21
N GLU A 357 11.31 8.17 -20.85
CA GLU A 357 12.45 8.38 -19.97
C GLU A 357 12.16 7.88 -18.54
N PHE A 358 10.95 8.09 -18.02
CA PHE A 358 10.48 7.52 -16.76
C PHE A 358 10.52 5.98 -16.81
N LYS A 359 9.94 5.35 -17.83
CA LYS A 359 10.00 3.89 -18.04
C LYS A 359 11.43 3.36 -18.09
N SER A 360 12.37 4.13 -18.64
CA SER A 360 13.79 3.76 -18.72
C SER A 360 14.55 3.88 -17.38
N ARG A 361 14.04 4.71 -16.46
CA ARG A 361 14.59 4.97 -15.12
C ARG A 361 14.00 4.09 -14.03
N ILE A 362 12.84 3.47 -14.26
CA ILE A 362 12.36 2.37 -13.42
C ILE A 362 13.46 1.31 -13.42
N PRO A 363 14.06 0.98 -12.26
CA PRO A 363 15.03 -0.09 -12.19
C PRO A 363 14.40 -1.34 -12.80
N ILE A 364 15.04 -1.91 -13.82
CA ILE A 364 14.61 -3.17 -14.47
C ILE A 364 14.42 -4.27 -13.40
N ASP A 365 15.08 -4.13 -12.25
CA ASP A 365 14.94 -5.02 -11.11
C ASP A 365 13.56 -4.96 -10.44
N ILE A 366 12.85 -3.81 -10.37
CA ILE A 366 11.47 -3.72 -9.82
C ILE A 366 10.51 -4.65 -10.57
N LEU A 367 10.70 -4.84 -11.87
CA LEU A 367 9.90 -5.73 -12.73
C LEU A 367 10.47 -7.15 -12.88
N LYS A 368 11.65 -7.45 -12.32
CA LYS A 368 12.28 -8.79 -12.38
C LYS A 368 12.01 -9.67 -11.17
N PHE A 369 11.25 -9.20 -10.19
CA PHE A 369 10.93 -10.01 -9.03
C PHE A 369 9.85 -11.04 -9.37
N ARG A 370 10.24 -12.30 -9.19
CA ARG A 370 9.56 -13.49 -9.68
C ARG A 370 8.31 -13.72 -8.82
N GLU A 371 7.13 -13.63 -9.44
CA GLU A 371 5.89 -14.14 -8.85
C GLU A 371 6.12 -15.56 -8.31
N ARG A 372 5.71 -15.84 -7.06
CA ARG A 372 5.72 -17.21 -6.54
C ARG A 372 4.70 -18.03 -7.33
N ASP A 373 5.13 -19.19 -7.81
CA ASP A 373 4.32 -20.09 -8.64
C ASP A 373 3.21 -20.73 -7.78
N THR A 374 2.03 -20.11 -7.77
CA THR A 374 0.89 -20.44 -6.88
C THR A 374 0.39 -21.89 -6.99
N ALA A 375 0.76 -22.61 -8.06
CA ALA A 375 0.42 -24.01 -8.25
C ALA A 375 1.19 -24.97 -7.34
N GLN A 376 2.47 -24.68 -7.02
CA GLN A 376 3.27 -25.52 -6.12
C GLN A 376 2.86 -25.34 -4.66
N ASP A 377 2.45 -24.13 -4.29
CA ASP A 377 2.04 -23.83 -2.92
C ASP A 377 0.69 -24.45 -2.57
N ARG A 378 -0.25 -24.60 -3.51
CA ARG A 378 -1.52 -25.31 -3.24
C ARG A 378 -1.31 -26.75 -2.77
N ASP A 379 -0.36 -27.47 -3.37
CA ASP A 379 -0.06 -28.86 -2.99
C ASP A 379 0.63 -28.93 -1.61
N LEU A 380 1.49 -27.96 -1.29
CA LEU A 380 2.11 -27.85 0.04
C LEU A 380 1.10 -27.44 1.11
N ILE A 381 0.19 -26.52 0.80
CA ILE A 381 -0.91 -26.06 1.67
C ILE A 381 -1.85 -27.22 2.02
N ASP A 382 -2.23 -28.04 1.04
CA ASP A 382 -3.06 -29.22 1.28
C ASP A 382 -2.35 -30.26 2.16
N MET A 383 -1.01 -30.32 2.11
CA MET A 383 -0.21 -31.20 2.95
C MET A 383 -0.06 -30.66 4.38
N GLU A 384 0.22 -29.37 4.57
CA GLU A 384 0.35 -28.76 5.89
C GLU A 384 -0.98 -28.70 6.64
N ALA A 385 -2.07 -28.35 5.96
CA ALA A 385 -3.41 -28.36 6.54
C ALA A 385 -3.87 -29.78 6.93
N LYS A 386 -3.49 -30.80 6.13
CA LYS A 386 -3.71 -32.21 6.51
C LYS A 386 -2.91 -32.60 7.75
N LYS A 387 -1.64 -32.20 7.82
CA LYS A 387 -0.75 -32.53 8.94
C LYS A 387 -1.22 -31.89 10.25
N MET A 388 -1.62 -30.61 10.22
CA MET A 388 -2.21 -29.95 11.39
C MET A 388 -3.51 -30.60 11.85
N ASN A 389 -4.37 -31.03 10.93
CA ASN A 389 -5.60 -31.76 11.28
C ASN A 389 -5.32 -33.15 11.86
N GLU A 390 -4.30 -33.86 11.39
CA GLU A 390 -3.86 -35.14 11.96
C GLU A 390 -3.29 -34.95 13.37
N GLU A 391 -2.45 -33.94 13.60
CA GLU A 391 -1.88 -33.63 14.91
C GLU A 391 -2.96 -33.18 15.92
N ALA A 392 -3.96 -32.41 15.47
CA ALA A 392 -5.11 -32.03 16.30
C ALA A 392 -6.00 -33.23 16.66
N ALA A 393 -6.19 -34.16 15.72
CA ALA A 393 -6.93 -35.39 15.97
C ALA A 393 -6.20 -36.31 16.97
N ASP A 394 -4.88 -36.46 16.84
CA ASP A 394 -4.06 -37.25 17.77
C ASP A 394 -4.02 -36.64 19.18
N ALA A 395 -3.95 -35.30 19.28
CA ALA A 395 -4.03 -34.60 20.56
C ALA A 395 -5.39 -34.78 21.25
N GLN A 396 -6.48 -34.78 20.48
CA GLN A 396 -7.82 -35.03 21.00
C GLN A 396 -8.00 -36.49 21.48
N ILE A 397 -7.46 -37.47 20.74
CA ILE A 397 -7.47 -38.88 21.15
C ILE A 397 -6.66 -39.08 22.44
N GLN A 398 -5.50 -38.42 22.60
CA GLN A 398 -4.74 -38.47 23.85
C GLN A 398 -5.49 -37.84 25.04
N LYS A 399 -6.23 -36.76 24.80
CA LYS A 399 -7.05 -36.10 25.82
C LYS A 399 -8.23 -36.97 26.27
N ASP A 400 -8.85 -37.68 25.33
CA ASP A 400 -9.97 -38.58 25.64
C ASP A 400 -9.50 -39.86 26.35
N MET A 401 -8.32 -40.39 26.00
CA MET A 401 -7.69 -41.51 26.72
C MET A 401 -7.25 -41.15 28.14
N THR A 402 -6.84 -39.89 28.39
CA THR A 402 -6.46 -39.44 29.74
C THR A 402 -7.67 -39.19 30.65
N MET A 403 -8.85 -38.90 30.08
CA MET A 403 -10.10 -38.78 30.83
C MET A 403 -10.71 -40.14 31.25
N GLU A 404 -10.56 -41.21 30.45
CA GLU A 404 -11.10 -42.53 30.82
C GLU A 404 -10.35 -43.21 31.99
N VAL A 405 -9.10 -42.83 32.26
CA VAL A 405 -8.29 -43.41 33.36
C VAL A 405 -8.55 -42.71 34.71
N GLY A 406 -9.25 -41.57 34.72
CA GLY A 406 -9.51 -40.75 35.93
C GLY A 406 -10.76 -41.10 36.73
N SER A 407 -11.58 -42.07 36.29
CA SER A 407 -12.89 -42.38 36.89
C SER A 407 -13.00 -43.82 37.42
N TYR A 408 -12.06 -44.25 38.25
CA TYR A 408 -12.31 -45.33 39.22
C TYR A 408 -11.51 -45.06 40.51
N GLY A 409 -12.10 -44.25 41.38
CA GLY A 409 -11.72 -44.07 42.79
C GLY A 409 -12.91 -44.39 43.68
#